data_AF-A0A0C9SUY7-F1
#
_entry.id   AF-A0A0C9SUY7-F1
#
_cell.length_a   1.000
_cell.length_b   1.000
_cell.length_c   1.000
_cell.angle_alpha   90.00
_cell.angle_beta   90.00
_cell.angle_gamma   90.00
#
_symmetry.space_group_name_H-M   'P 1'
#
loop_
_entity.id
_entity.type
_entity.pdbx_description
1 polymer ?
#
loop_
_entity_poly.entity_id
_entity_poly.type
_entity_poly.pdbx_seq_one_letter_code
_entity_poly.pdbx_strand_id
1 'polypeptide(L)'
;MAAKQNKLAFLSMPAPASYVAGLGRGASGFTTRSDIGPAREGPSAEAVAEAQARRGEEPEVDPEQFQDPDNEYGLFAGTTYEQDDEEADKIYDAVDQSMDSRRRARREARENEELVQHRAERPKIQQQFADLKRGLSVVTDQEWESIPEVGNLTRKKRRKNERTFVVPDSVIVGDRGKTEYENSLDTRQQQESTLWVLASKLEELDGKSIKARAILEKGRLVNPANEILWAESVGVEERSGGAAQAKAVLSRGLQECATSGLLWSMAIWAEPRPARKSRSVDALKKSKDNAIVTCTVARLFWAERKIEKARQWFSRSVATEQDRVLGDHWAWWLKFERQHGTPEHVAEVVKQCIAAEPHRGPVWQSIAKDDKNVGKGMRDILELVAEALH
;
A
#
# COMPACT_ATOMS: atom_id res chain seq x y z
N MET A 1 -56.94 -0.15 10.25
CA MET A 1 -55.58 -0.14 10.84
C MET A 1 -55.63 -0.94 12.13
N ALA A 2 -55.09 -2.17 12.14
CA ALA A 2 -55.08 -2.98 13.35
C ALA A 2 -54.18 -2.32 14.40
N ALA A 3 -54.73 -2.02 15.58
CA ALA A 3 -53.97 -1.47 16.70
C ALA A 3 -52.82 -2.43 17.06
N LYS A 4 -51.58 -1.94 17.04
CA LYS A 4 -50.42 -2.72 17.49
C LYS A 4 -50.65 -3.11 18.96
N GLN A 5 -50.73 -4.41 19.23
CA GLN A 5 -50.81 -4.93 20.59
C GLN A 5 -49.59 -4.46 21.39
N ASN A 6 -49.84 -3.76 22.50
CA ASN A 6 -48.79 -3.29 23.39
C ASN A 6 -48.19 -4.48 24.16
N LYS A 7 -47.05 -4.99 23.68
CA LYS A 7 -46.35 -6.15 24.27
C LYS A 7 -45.90 -5.93 25.72
N LEU A 8 -45.89 -4.69 26.21
CA LEU A 8 -45.45 -4.33 27.56
C LEU A 8 -46.61 -4.21 28.57
N ALA A 9 -47.85 -4.46 28.15
CA ALA A 9 -49.04 -4.30 29.00
C ALA A 9 -49.02 -5.19 30.27
N PHE A 10 -48.24 -6.28 30.27
CA PHE A 10 -48.11 -7.17 31.42
C PHE A 10 -47.37 -6.53 32.62
N LEU A 11 -46.57 -5.48 32.41
CA LEU A 11 -45.80 -4.81 33.49
C LEU A 11 -46.70 -4.00 34.44
N SER A 12 -47.82 -3.49 33.94
CA SER A 12 -48.80 -2.73 34.73
C SER A 12 -49.91 -3.61 35.32
N MET A 13 -49.92 -4.92 35.02
CA MET A 13 -50.91 -5.85 35.53
C MET A 13 -50.38 -6.53 36.80
N PRO A 14 -51.22 -6.70 37.84
CA PRO A 14 -50.83 -7.50 39.01
C PRO A 14 -50.62 -8.96 38.59
N ALA A 15 -49.69 -9.65 39.26
CA ALA A 15 -49.42 -11.06 39.00
C ALA A 15 -50.68 -11.92 39.27
N PRO A 16 -51.04 -12.89 38.40
CA PRO A 16 -52.19 -13.74 38.60
C PRO A 16 -52.09 -14.56 39.90
N ALA A 17 -53.20 -14.65 40.64
CA ALA A 17 -53.22 -15.20 42.01
C ALA A 17 -52.68 -16.64 42.11
N SER A 18 -52.87 -17.48 41.10
CA SER A 18 -52.47 -18.89 41.06
C SER A 18 -51.19 -19.16 40.26
N TYR A 19 -50.47 -18.13 39.79
CA TYR A 19 -49.25 -18.33 39.01
C TYR A 19 -48.05 -18.63 39.91
N VAL A 20 -47.39 -19.77 39.66
CA VAL A 20 -46.10 -20.12 40.28
C VAL A 20 -44.99 -19.84 39.27
N ALA A 21 -44.08 -18.93 39.64
CA ALA A 21 -42.96 -18.55 38.79
C ALA A 21 -42.08 -19.78 38.47
N GLY A 22 -41.73 -19.97 37.19
CA GLY A 22 -41.00 -21.14 36.71
C GLY A 22 -41.93 -22.26 36.22
N LEU A 23 -42.82 -22.74 37.08
CA LEU A 23 -43.73 -23.85 36.74
C LEU A 23 -44.78 -23.43 35.70
N GLY A 24 -45.39 -22.24 35.84
CA GLY A 24 -46.39 -21.74 34.89
C GLY A 24 -45.82 -21.37 33.51
N ARG A 25 -44.49 -21.29 33.35
CA ARG A 25 -43.82 -21.11 32.04
C ARG A 25 -43.37 -22.45 31.42
N GLY A 26 -43.54 -23.57 32.12
CA GLY A 26 -43.02 -24.88 31.72
C GLY A 26 -41.50 -25.01 31.87
N ALA A 27 -40.86 -24.22 32.74
CA ALA A 27 -39.43 -24.34 32.98
C ALA A 27 -39.13 -25.48 33.95
N SER A 28 -38.48 -26.53 33.45
CA SER A 28 -37.78 -27.51 34.25
C SER A 28 -36.32 -27.09 34.44
N GLY A 29 -35.73 -27.36 35.61
CA GLY A 29 -34.29 -27.19 35.83
C GLY A 29 -33.47 -28.04 34.85
N PHE A 30 -32.32 -27.54 34.42
CA PHE A 30 -31.42 -28.25 33.51
C PHE A 30 -30.79 -29.44 34.25
N THR A 31 -31.14 -30.68 33.87
CA THR A 31 -30.55 -31.88 34.46
C THR A 31 -29.17 -32.14 33.84
N THR A 32 -28.15 -32.24 34.67
CA THR A 32 -26.83 -32.73 34.23
C THR A 32 -26.79 -34.25 34.34
N ARG A 33 -25.84 -34.89 33.67
CA ARG A 33 -25.76 -36.36 33.46
C ARG A 33 -25.75 -37.19 34.76
N SER A 34 -25.61 -36.57 35.92
CA SER A 34 -25.66 -37.18 37.25
C SER A 34 -27.08 -37.37 37.80
N ASP A 35 -28.10 -36.70 37.24
CA ASP A 35 -29.48 -36.67 37.77
C ASP A 35 -30.47 -37.63 37.09
N ILE A 36 -30.00 -38.62 36.33
CA ILE A 36 -30.87 -39.63 35.69
C ILE A 36 -31.23 -40.72 36.72
N GLY A 37 -32.03 -40.34 37.71
CA GLY A 37 -32.83 -41.20 38.59
C GLY A 37 -34.33 -41.05 38.28
N PRO A 38 -35.24 -41.76 38.98
CA PRO A 38 -36.67 -41.75 38.67
C PRO A 38 -37.19 -40.32 38.67
N ALA A 39 -37.95 -39.95 37.62
CA ALA A 39 -38.41 -38.60 37.37
C ALA A 39 -38.90 -37.91 38.65
N ARG A 40 -38.23 -36.83 39.05
CA ARG A 40 -38.65 -36.03 40.19
C ARG A 40 -40.02 -35.45 39.86
N GLU A 41 -41.05 -35.94 40.55
CA GLU A 41 -42.37 -35.29 40.60
C GLU A 41 -42.17 -33.83 41.04
N GLY A 42 -43.01 -32.93 40.52
CA GLY A 42 -42.92 -31.50 40.78
C GLY A 42 -42.86 -31.16 42.28
N PRO A 43 -42.50 -29.91 42.64
CA PRO A 43 -42.36 -29.50 44.04
C PRO A 43 -43.59 -29.92 44.86
N SER A 44 -43.35 -30.50 46.04
CA SER A 44 -44.40 -30.99 46.93
C SER A 44 -45.38 -29.86 47.28
N ALA A 45 -46.64 -30.21 47.57
CA ALA A 45 -47.67 -29.23 47.90
C ALA A 45 -47.27 -28.30 49.06
N GLU A 46 -46.45 -28.80 50.00
CA GLU A 46 -45.87 -28.02 51.10
C GLU A 46 -44.85 -26.98 50.61
N ALA A 47 -43.95 -27.34 49.69
CA ALA A 47 -42.99 -26.40 49.10
C ALA A 47 -43.69 -25.32 48.26
N VAL A 48 -44.82 -25.67 47.61
CA VAL A 48 -45.66 -24.71 46.88
C VAL A 48 -46.41 -23.79 47.84
N ALA A 49 -46.88 -24.31 48.98
CA ALA A 49 -47.56 -23.53 50.02
C ALA A 49 -46.59 -22.58 50.75
N GLU A 50 -45.36 -23.02 51.03
CA GLU A 50 -44.31 -22.21 51.65
C GLU A 50 -43.85 -21.08 50.73
N ALA A 51 -43.67 -21.37 49.43
CA ALA A 51 -43.40 -20.35 48.41
C ALA A 51 -44.57 -19.36 48.21
N GLN A 52 -45.81 -19.80 48.43
CA GLN A 52 -46.99 -18.91 48.44
C GLN A 52 -47.08 -18.07 49.72
N ALA A 53 -46.63 -18.59 50.86
CA ALA A 53 -46.63 -17.88 52.15
C ALA A 53 -45.56 -16.78 52.19
N ARG A 54 -44.40 -17.01 51.59
CA ARG A 54 -43.30 -16.02 51.47
C ARG A 54 -43.54 -14.94 50.40
N ARG A 55 -44.79 -14.80 49.95
CA ARG A 55 -45.22 -13.88 48.89
C ARG A 55 -45.18 -12.44 49.40
N GLY A 56 -44.34 -11.61 48.78
CA GLY A 56 -44.35 -10.15 48.95
C GLY A 56 -43.23 -9.61 49.82
N GLU A 57 -42.37 -10.47 50.37
CA GLU A 57 -41.09 -10.04 50.91
C GLU A 57 -40.12 -9.76 49.75
N GLU A 58 -39.53 -8.57 49.73
CA GLU A 58 -38.39 -8.30 48.86
C GLU A 58 -37.31 -9.34 49.19
N PRO A 59 -36.66 -9.96 48.18
CA PRO A 59 -35.49 -10.77 48.47
C PRO A 59 -34.46 -9.84 49.09
N GLU A 60 -34.27 -9.95 50.40
CA GLU A 60 -33.15 -9.31 51.08
C GLU A 60 -31.90 -9.94 50.47
N VAL A 61 -31.26 -9.21 49.56
CA VAL A 61 -30.00 -9.63 48.97
C VAL A 61 -28.98 -9.48 50.07
N ASP A 62 -28.78 -10.56 50.81
CA ASP A 62 -27.72 -10.65 51.81
C ASP A 62 -26.38 -10.42 51.09
N PRO A 63 -25.69 -9.29 51.35
CA PRO A 63 -24.41 -9.01 50.72
C PRO A 63 -23.31 -10.03 51.10
N GLU A 64 -23.58 -10.91 52.07
CA GLU A 64 -22.70 -11.97 52.52
C GLU A 64 -23.05 -13.35 51.92
N GLN A 65 -24.07 -13.44 51.07
CA GLN A 65 -24.56 -14.70 50.47
C GLN A 65 -23.50 -15.50 49.69
N PHE A 66 -22.39 -14.86 49.30
CA PHE A 66 -21.27 -15.47 48.58
C PHE A 66 -19.94 -15.41 49.35
N GLN A 67 -19.97 -15.24 50.68
CA GLN A 67 -18.78 -15.48 51.50
C GLN A 67 -18.40 -16.97 51.44
N ASP A 68 -17.10 -17.26 51.56
CA ASP A 68 -16.57 -18.62 51.45
C ASP A 68 -17.33 -19.58 52.41
N PRO A 69 -17.88 -20.70 51.92
CA PRO A 69 -18.70 -21.62 52.73
C PRO A 69 -17.98 -22.20 53.96
N ASP A 70 -16.64 -22.14 53.96
CA ASP A 70 -15.78 -22.66 55.03
C ASP A 70 -15.70 -21.70 56.24
N ASN A 71 -16.22 -20.47 56.14
CA ASN A 71 -16.30 -19.54 57.25
C ASN A 71 -17.65 -19.79 57.96
N GLU A 72 -17.63 -20.62 59.00
CA GLU A 72 -18.78 -21.15 59.77
C GLU A 72 -19.60 -20.07 60.52
N TYR A 73 -20.05 -19.03 59.85
CA TYR A 73 -21.00 -18.06 60.37
C TYR A 73 -22.43 -18.61 60.26
N GLY A 74 -23.17 -18.63 61.38
CA GLY A 74 -24.60 -18.98 61.39
C GLY A 74 -24.94 -20.48 61.38
N LEU A 75 -23.97 -21.38 61.51
CA LEU A 75 -24.21 -22.84 61.51
C LEU A 75 -25.16 -23.30 62.64
N PHE A 76 -25.16 -22.59 63.76
CA PHE A 76 -26.01 -22.86 64.93
C PHE A 76 -27.30 -22.03 64.97
N ALA A 77 -27.53 -21.14 63.99
CA ALA A 77 -28.73 -20.29 63.95
C ALA A 77 -30.02 -21.07 63.61
N GLY A 78 -29.90 -22.31 63.12
CA GLY A 78 -31.03 -23.16 62.73
C GLY A 78 -31.53 -24.15 63.79
N THR A 79 -30.87 -24.23 64.96
CA THR A 79 -31.30 -25.12 66.05
C THR A 79 -32.32 -24.44 66.96
N THR A 80 -33.09 -25.21 67.73
CA THR A 80 -34.04 -24.68 68.71
C THR A 80 -33.30 -23.86 69.76
N TYR A 81 -33.63 -22.57 69.86
CA TYR A 81 -33.03 -21.62 70.81
C TYR A 81 -33.94 -21.52 72.04
N GLU A 82 -33.44 -21.96 73.19
CA GLU A 82 -34.18 -22.00 74.45
C GLU A 82 -33.78 -20.83 75.37
N GLN A 83 -34.52 -20.64 76.48
CA GLN A 83 -34.31 -19.50 77.37
C GLN A 83 -32.95 -19.55 78.09
N ASP A 84 -32.46 -20.76 78.36
CA ASP A 84 -31.13 -21.01 78.93
C ASP A 84 -30.00 -20.71 77.92
N ASP A 85 -30.22 -20.92 76.62
CA ASP A 85 -29.29 -20.46 75.57
C ASP A 85 -29.21 -18.92 75.56
N GLU A 86 -30.33 -18.22 75.68
CA GLU A 86 -30.38 -16.75 75.74
C GLU A 86 -29.68 -16.19 76.99
N GLU A 87 -29.82 -16.87 78.14
CA GLU A 87 -29.10 -16.51 79.36
C GLU A 87 -27.60 -16.78 79.22
N ALA A 88 -27.21 -17.89 78.59
CA ALA A 88 -25.81 -18.21 78.33
C ALA A 88 -25.15 -17.19 77.40
N ASP A 89 -25.79 -16.84 76.28
CA ASP A 89 -25.28 -15.84 75.34
C ASP A 89 -25.11 -14.48 76.00
N LYS A 90 -26.07 -14.04 76.83
CA LYS A 90 -25.94 -12.80 77.62
C LYS A 90 -24.73 -12.83 78.55
N ILE A 91 -24.44 -13.98 79.16
CA ILE A 91 -23.26 -14.14 80.03
C ILE A 91 -21.98 -14.08 79.20
N TYR A 92 -21.91 -14.79 78.07
CA TYR A 92 -20.74 -14.79 77.19
C TYR A 92 -20.50 -13.40 76.58
N ASP A 93 -21.54 -12.73 76.08
CA ASP A 93 -21.50 -11.33 75.62
C ASP A 93 -21.00 -10.39 76.71
N ALA A 94 -21.44 -10.56 77.96
CA ALA A 94 -20.97 -9.75 79.07
C ALA A 94 -19.48 -9.98 79.37
N VAL A 95 -18.99 -11.21 79.23
CA VAL A 95 -17.56 -11.55 79.34
C VAL A 95 -16.78 -10.89 78.22
N ASP A 96 -17.22 -11.01 76.96
CA ASP A 96 -16.56 -10.40 75.81
C ASP A 96 -16.54 -8.87 75.90
N GLN A 97 -17.66 -8.26 76.31
CA GLN A 97 -17.74 -6.84 76.56
C GLN A 97 -16.79 -6.39 77.69
N SER A 98 -16.65 -7.18 78.76
CA SER A 98 -15.73 -6.93 79.85
C SER A 98 -14.26 -7.09 79.41
N MET A 99 -13.96 -8.10 78.60
CA MET A 99 -12.63 -8.30 78.00
C MET A 99 -12.25 -7.13 77.09
N ASP A 100 -13.21 -6.62 76.32
CA ASP A 100 -13.03 -5.48 75.45
C ASP A 100 -12.97 -4.15 76.20
N SER A 101 -13.60 -4.01 77.37
CA SER A 101 -13.66 -2.76 78.14
C SER A 101 -12.30 -2.10 78.38
N ARG A 102 -11.23 -2.90 78.55
CA ARG A 102 -9.87 -2.44 78.81
C ARG A 102 -9.21 -1.73 77.63
N ARG A 103 -9.65 -2.04 76.39
CA ARG A 103 -9.07 -1.51 75.15
C ARG A 103 -10.09 -0.85 74.24
N ARG A 104 -11.39 -0.96 74.54
CA ARG A 104 -12.52 -0.47 73.75
C ARG A 104 -12.34 0.98 73.31
N ALA A 105 -12.18 1.89 74.28
CA ALA A 105 -12.04 3.32 73.98
C ALA A 105 -10.85 3.64 73.04
N ARG A 106 -9.73 2.92 73.18
CA ARG A 106 -8.54 3.15 72.34
C ARG A 106 -8.63 2.46 70.98
N ARG A 107 -9.31 1.30 70.91
CA ARG A 107 -9.58 0.55 69.67
C ARG A 107 -10.59 1.33 68.83
N GLU A 108 -11.74 1.69 69.39
CA GLU A 108 -12.79 2.46 68.71
C GLU A 108 -12.28 3.83 68.26
N ALA A 109 -11.48 4.53 69.08
CA ALA A 109 -10.88 5.79 68.67
C ALA A 109 -9.96 5.62 67.45
N ARG A 110 -9.12 4.58 67.45
CA ARG A 110 -8.24 4.29 66.31
C ARG A 110 -9.04 3.86 65.08
N GLU A 111 -9.99 2.95 65.22
CA GLU A 111 -10.85 2.51 64.11
C GLU A 111 -11.64 3.67 63.54
N ASN A 112 -12.14 4.58 64.37
CA ASN A 112 -12.83 5.78 63.90
C ASN A 112 -11.88 6.76 63.21
N GLU A 113 -10.67 6.97 63.74
CA GLU A 113 -9.63 7.78 63.09
C GLU A 113 -9.23 7.18 61.73
N GLU A 114 -8.99 5.87 61.66
CA GLU A 114 -8.68 5.14 60.43
C GLU A 114 -9.85 5.19 59.44
N LEU A 115 -11.10 5.04 59.89
CA LEU A 115 -12.29 5.17 59.04
C LEU A 115 -12.47 6.60 58.54
N VAL A 116 -12.19 7.62 59.35
CA VAL A 116 -12.23 9.04 58.93
C VAL A 116 -11.12 9.32 57.93
N GLN A 117 -9.89 8.86 58.17
CA GLN A 117 -8.77 8.97 57.22
C GLN A 117 -9.08 8.25 55.92
N HIS A 118 -9.54 7.00 55.98
CA HIS A 118 -9.92 6.22 54.81
C HIS A 118 -11.09 6.85 54.05
N ARG A 119 -12.09 7.41 54.73
CA ARG A 119 -13.19 8.15 54.08
C ARG A 119 -12.72 9.48 53.49
N ALA A 120 -11.70 10.12 54.07
CA ALA A 120 -11.09 11.34 53.52
C ALA A 120 -10.23 11.03 52.28
N GLU A 121 -9.47 9.94 52.31
CA GLU A 121 -8.62 9.50 51.20
C GLU A 121 -9.44 8.87 50.06
N ARG A 122 -10.44 8.06 50.39
CA ARG A 122 -11.29 7.32 49.44
C ARG A 122 -12.77 7.51 49.78
N PRO A 123 -13.32 8.73 49.59
CA PRO A 123 -14.74 8.98 49.81
C PRO A 123 -15.58 8.12 48.87
N LYS A 124 -16.75 7.64 49.34
CA LYS A 124 -17.69 6.91 48.48
C LYS A 124 -18.15 7.82 47.34
N ILE A 125 -18.41 7.26 46.16
CA ILE A 125 -18.85 8.03 44.98
C ILE A 125 -20.07 8.91 45.31
N GLN A 126 -21.04 8.38 46.06
CA GLN A 126 -22.22 9.16 46.50
C GLN A 126 -21.87 10.35 47.42
N GLN A 127 -20.81 10.23 48.23
CA GLN A 127 -20.34 11.31 49.11
C GLN A 127 -19.59 12.39 48.33
N GLN A 128 -18.84 12.01 47.28
CA GLN A 128 -18.16 12.96 46.37
C GLN A 128 -19.14 13.88 45.63
N PHE A 129 -20.37 13.42 45.40
CA PHE A 129 -21.43 14.18 44.72
C PHE A 129 -22.53 14.65 45.69
N ALA A 130 -22.35 14.53 47.00
CA ALA A 130 -23.38 14.87 47.98
C ALA A 130 -23.70 16.38 48.00
N ASP A 131 -22.69 17.21 47.79
CA ASP A 131 -22.79 18.66 47.62
C ASP A 131 -23.52 19.03 46.33
N LEU A 132 -23.17 18.44 45.19
CA LEU A 132 -23.87 18.65 43.92
C LEU A 132 -25.33 18.18 44.00
N LYS A 133 -25.60 17.05 44.67
CA LYS A 133 -26.95 16.55 44.91
C LYS A 133 -27.78 17.50 45.78
N ARG A 134 -27.16 18.15 46.78
CA ARG A 134 -27.82 19.22 47.55
C ARG A 134 -28.04 20.46 46.68
N GLY A 135 -27.10 20.82 45.81
CA GLY A 135 -27.24 21.94 44.86
C GLY A 135 -28.38 21.75 43.85
N LEU A 136 -28.67 20.51 43.46
CA LEU A 136 -29.83 20.17 42.62
C LEU A 136 -31.19 20.50 43.25
N SER A 137 -31.25 20.80 44.55
CA SER A 137 -32.51 21.24 45.20
C SER A 137 -32.98 22.63 44.77
N VAL A 138 -32.10 23.44 44.16
CA VAL A 138 -32.44 24.78 43.63
C VAL A 138 -33.18 24.70 42.29
N VAL A 139 -33.05 23.57 41.57
CA VAL A 139 -33.64 23.37 40.24
C VAL A 139 -35.15 23.18 40.38
N THR A 140 -35.92 23.99 39.65
CA THR A 140 -37.38 23.96 39.71
C THR A 140 -37.96 22.79 38.92
N ASP A 141 -39.18 22.36 39.25
CA ASP A 141 -39.86 21.27 38.53
C ASP A 141 -40.04 21.57 37.02
N GLN A 142 -40.21 22.84 36.64
CA GLN A 142 -40.28 23.26 35.23
C GLN A 142 -38.95 23.06 34.48
N GLU A 143 -37.81 23.30 35.16
CA GLU A 143 -36.49 23.03 34.61
C GLU A 143 -36.23 21.52 34.49
N TRP A 144 -36.77 20.72 35.43
CA TRP A 144 -36.73 19.25 35.34
C TRP A 144 -37.53 18.70 34.16
N GLU A 145 -38.72 19.25 33.91
CA GLU A 145 -39.58 18.84 32.78
C GLU A 145 -38.99 19.22 31.41
N SER A 146 -38.15 20.26 31.36
CA SER A 146 -37.56 20.77 30.12
C SER A 146 -36.18 20.20 29.80
N ILE A 147 -35.70 19.19 30.54
CA ILE A 147 -34.43 18.52 30.22
C ILE A 147 -34.53 17.86 28.83
N PRO A 148 -33.66 18.23 27.88
CA PRO A 148 -33.71 17.67 26.54
C PRO A 148 -33.30 16.20 26.53
N GLU A 149 -33.99 15.39 25.73
CA GLU A 149 -33.60 13.99 25.51
C GLU A 149 -32.24 13.88 24.78
N VAL A 150 -31.56 12.75 24.96
CA VAL A 150 -30.24 12.49 24.36
C VAL A 150 -30.29 12.48 22.82
N GLY A 151 -29.98 13.63 22.22
CA GLY A 151 -29.86 13.78 20.77
C GLY A 151 -28.57 13.15 20.21
N ASN A 152 -28.63 12.63 18.97
CA ASN A 152 -27.46 12.09 18.26
C ASN A 152 -26.55 13.21 17.73
N LEU A 153 -25.86 13.92 18.63
CA LEU A 153 -25.00 15.07 18.30
C LEU A 153 -23.85 14.71 17.35
N THR A 154 -23.36 13.46 17.42
CA THR A 154 -22.19 12.99 16.67
C THR A 154 -22.54 12.30 15.34
N ARG A 155 -23.82 12.23 14.95
CA ARG A 155 -24.30 11.52 13.74
C ARG A 155 -23.73 10.10 13.56
N LYS A 156 -23.29 9.42 14.64
CA LYS A 156 -22.63 8.10 14.55
C LYS A 156 -23.55 6.97 14.07
N LYS A 157 -24.86 7.12 14.20
CA LYS A 157 -25.85 6.21 13.58
C LYS A 157 -26.18 6.66 12.15
N ARG A 158 -25.23 6.52 11.22
CA ARG A 158 -25.55 6.54 9.78
C ARG A 158 -26.20 5.20 9.43
N ARG A 159 -27.30 5.21 8.66
CA ARG A 159 -27.87 3.96 8.12
C ARG A 159 -26.80 3.22 7.34
N LYS A 160 -26.47 2.00 7.76
CA LYS A 160 -25.56 1.12 7.02
C LYS A 160 -26.30 0.68 5.76
N ASN A 161 -25.71 0.92 4.60
CA ASN A 161 -26.28 0.46 3.34
C ASN A 161 -25.92 -1.02 3.20
N GLU A 162 -26.91 -1.91 3.34
CA GLU A 162 -26.72 -3.37 3.33
C GLU A 162 -26.83 -3.98 1.93
N ARG A 163 -26.98 -3.14 0.91
CA ARG A 163 -27.02 -3.60 -0.49
C ARG A 163 -25.63 -4.07 -0.91
N THR A 164 -25.47 -5.36 -1.08
CA THR A 164 -24.35 -5.96 -1.80
C THR A 164 -24.72 -6.13 -3.26
N PHE A 165 -23.76 -5.90 -4.14
CA PHE A 165 -23.89 -6.15 -5.57
C PHE A 165 -22.94 -7.29 -5.93
N VAL A 166 -23.38 -8.18 -6.81
CA VAL A 166 -22.50 -9.18 -7.40
C VAL A 166 -21.51 -8.44 -8.31
N VAL A 167 -20.22 -8.70 -8.13
CA VAL A 167 -19.19 -8.14 -9.00
C VAL A 167 -19.38 -8.73 -10.39
N PRO A 168 -19.48 -7.90 -11.45
CA PRO A 168 -19.65 -8.42 -12.79
C PRO A 168 -18.40 -9.16 -13.24
N ASP A 169 -18.57 -10.23 -14.01
CA ASP A 169 -17.48 -11.07 -14.53
C ASP A 169 -16.48 -10.28 -15.40
N SER A 170 -16.86 -9.10 -15.89
CA SER A 170 -15.95 -8.17 -16.58
C SER A 170 -14.77 -7.73 -15.72
N VAL A 171 -14.89 -7.72 -14.39
CA VAL A 171 -13.79 -7.40 -13.48
C VAL A 171 -12.76 -8.53 -13.46
N ILE A 172 -13.23 -9.79 -13.48
CA ILE A 172 -12.37 -10.98 -13.54
C ILE A 172 -11.71 -11.08 -14.93
N VAL A 173 -12.46 -10.78 -15.99
CA VAL A 173 -11.94 -10.73 -17.37
C VAL A 173 -10.93 -9.60 -17.54
N GLY A 174 -11.16 -8.43 -16.93
CA GLY A 174 -10.22 -7.31 -16.95
C GLY A 174 -8.90 -7.60 -16.24
N ASP A 175 -8.94 -8.33 -15.12
CA ASP A 175 -7.73 -8.72 -14.39
C ASP A 175 -6.95 -9.83 -15.11
N ARG A 176 -7.65 -10.74 -15.80
CA ARG A 176 -7.04 -11.67 -16.76
C ARG A 176 -6.37 -10.91 -17.92
N GLY A 177 -7.04 -9.87 -18.44
CA GLY A 177 -6.56 -9.00 -19.50
C GLY A 177 -5.32 -8.18 -19.15
N LYS A 178 -5.08 -7.86 -17.86
CA LYS A 178 -3.85 -7.16 -17.45
C LYS A 178 -2.58 -7.96 -17.73
N THR A 179 -2.68 -9.28 -17.78
CA THR A 179 -1.55 -10.17 -18.09
C THR A 179 -1.52 -10.56 -19.56
N GLU A 180 -2.66 -10.47 -20.26
CA GLU A 180 -2.76 -10.66 -21.70
C GLU A 180 -2.34 -9.38 -22.43
N TYR A 181 -1.12 -9.37 -22.94
CA TYR A 181 -0.66 -8.32 -23.85
C TYR A 181 -1.38 -8.46 -25.20
N GLU A 182 -2.03 -7.39 -25.66
CA GLU A 182 -2.47 -7.27 -27.06
C GLU A 182 -1.24 -7.43 -27.97
N ASN A 183 -1.13 -8.59 -28.61
CA ASN A 183 -0.08 -8.88 -29.59
C ASN A 183 -0.41 -8.37 -31.00
N SER A 184 -1.50 -7.63 -31.16
CA SER A 184 -1.93 -7.08 -32.44
C SER A 184 -1.82 -5.56 -32.42
N LEU A 185 -0.64 -5.06 -32.76
CA LEU A 185 -0.55 -3.72 -33.33
C LEU A 185 -1.37 -3.73 -34.63
N ASP A 186 -2.08 -2.64 -34.94
CA ASP A 186 -2.76 -2.51 -36.22
C ASP A 186 -1.72 -2.62 -37.36
N THR A 187 -2.11 -3.17 -38.51
CA THR A 187 -1.23 -3.38 -39.67
C THR A 187 -0.43 -2.14 -40.07
N ARG A 188 -1.04 -0.95 -39.97
CA ARG A 188 -0.37 0.34 -40.20
C ARG A 188 0.67 0.66 -39.12
N GLN A 189 0.34 0.38 -37.86
CA GLN A 189 1.26 0.57 -36.74
C GLN A 189 2.42 -0.43 -36.78
N GLN A 190 2.20 -1.64 -37.30
CA GLN A 190 3.25 -2.64 -37.50
C GLN A 190 4.27 -2.23 -38.55
N GLN A 191 3.90 -1.41 -39.54
CA GLN A 191 4.85 -0.87 -40.53
C GLN A 191 5.77 0.20 -39.93
N GLU A 192 5.32 0.88 -38.89
CA GLU A 192 6.08 1.96 -38.25
C GLU A 192 7.20 1.39 -37.37
N SER A 193 8.45 1.47 -37.84
CA SER A 193 9.60 0.90 -37.13
C SER A 193 9.89 1.54 -35.78
N THR A 194 9.51 2.81 -35.60
CA THR A 194 9.77 3.54 -34.35
C THR A 194 9.00 2.92 -33.17
N LEU A 195 7.79 2.43 -33.40
CA LEU A 195 6.97 1.79 -32.37
C LEU A 195 7.60 0.50 -31.84
N TRP A 196 8.16 -0.33 -32.72
CA TRP A 196 8.87 -1.55 -32.31
C TRP A 196 10.11 -1.25 -31.47
N VAL A 197 10.86 -0.20 -31.82
CA VAL A 197 12.02 0.25 -31.04
C VAL A 197 11.61 0.75 -29.66
N LEU A 198 10.55 1.56 -29.58
CA LEU A 198 10.05 2.08 -28.31
C LEU A 198 9.50 0.95 -27.42
N ALA A 199 8.76 0.01 -28.00
CA ALA A 199 8.28 -1.18 -27.30
C ALA A 199 9.45 -2.03 -26.76
N SER A 200 10.49 -2.24 -27.56
CA SER A 200 11.71 -2.91 -27.11
C SER A 200 12.38 -2.18 -25.93
N LYS A 201 12.50 -0.85 -26.01
CA LYS A 201 13.12 -0.03 -24.95
C LYS A 201 12.31 -0.09 -23.65
N LEU A 202 10.98 -0.10 -23.75
CA LEU A 202 10.10 -0.24 -22.59
C LEU A 202 10.31 -1.57 -21.86
N GLU A 203 10.37 -2.68 -22.60
CA GLU A 203 10.62 -4.01 -22.01
C GLU A 203 12.05 -4.14 -21.46
N GLU A 204 13.02 -3.46 -22.07
CA GLU A 204 14.39 -3.41 -21.58
C GLU A 204 14.50 -2.63 -20.26
N LEU A 205 13.77 -1.52 -20.12
CA LEU A 205 13.66 -0.78 -18.85
C LEU A 205 13.04 -1.62 -17.73
N ASP A 206 12.15 -2.55 -18.07
CA ASP A 206 11.54 -3.50 -17.15
C ASP A 206 12.43 -4.76 -16.91
N GLY A 207 13.66 -4.77 -17.45
CA GLY A 207 14.63 -5.86 -17.30
C GLY A 207 14.31 -7.13 -18.10
N LYS A 208 13.29 -7.12 -18.96
CA LYS A 208 12.81 -8.26 -19.75
C LYS A 208 13.49 -8.35 -21.12
N SER A 209 14.81 -8.49 -21.14
CA SER A 209 15.62 -8.54 -22.38
C SER A 209 15.18 -9.63 -23.38
N ILE A 210 14.71 -10.78 -22.89
CA ILE A 210 14.19 -11.88 -23.75
C ILE A 210 12.95 -11.42 -24.53
N LYS A 211 12.06 -10.67 -23.88
CA LYS A 211 10.84 -10.15 -24.51
C LYS A 211 11.16 -9.05 -25.51
N ALA A 212 12.11 -8.16 -25.17
CA ALA A 212 12.62 -7.15 -26.10
C ALA A 212 13.16 -7.80 -27.41
N ARG A 213 13.93 -8.89 -27.31
CA ARG A 213 14.38 -9.65 -28.50
C ARG A 213 13.22 -10.18 -29.34
N ALA A 214 12.21 -10.78 -28.68
CA ALA A 214 11.07 -11.36 -29.37
C ALA A 214 10.23 -10.28 -30.08
N ILE A 215 10.05 -9.10 -29.48
CA ILE A 215 9.37 -7.96 -30.09
C ILE A 215 10.13 -7.47 -31.32
N LEU A 216 11.44 -7.29 -31.20
CA LEU A 216 12.27 -6.87 -32.33
C LEU A 216 12.33 -7.92 -33.44
N GLU A 217 12.32 -9.20 -33.10
CA GLU A 217 12.25 -10.28 -34.09
C GLU A 217 10.95 -10.25 -34.88
N LYS A 218 9.80 -10.05 -34.20
CA LYS A 218 8.52 -9.81 -34.88
C LYS A 218 8.57 -8.57 -35.77
N GLY A 219 9.14 -7.47 -35.29
CA GLY A 219 9.30 -6.25 -36.06
C GLY A 219 10.15 -6.44 -37.33
N ARG A 220 11.20 -7.26 -37.27
CA ARG A 220 12.04 -7.61 -38.44
C ARG A 220 11.33 -8.49 -39.45
N LEU A 221 10.42 -9.37 -39.02
CA LEU A 221 9.60 -10.16 -39.96
C LEU A 221 8.66 -9.28 -40.76
N VAL A 222 8.12 -8.22 -40.15
CA VAL A 222 7.26 -7.25 -40.83
C VAL A 222 8.07 -6.30 -41.72
N ASN A 223 9.21 -5.81 -41.22
CA ASN A 223 10.05 -4.82 -41.91
C ASN A 223 11.53 -5.27 -42.00
N PRO A 224 11.85 -6.25 -42.86
CA PRO A 224 13.19 -6.85 -42.91
C PRO A 224 14.28 -5.90 -43.43
N ALA A 225 13.92 -4.94 -44.27
CA ALA A 225 14.86 -4.00 -44.89
C ALA A 225 15.17 -2.74 -44.05
N ASN A 226 14.66 -2.66 -42.81
CA ASN A 226 14.82 -1.46 -41.99
C ASN A 226 16.06 -1.53 -41.08
N GLU A 227 17.03 -0.66 -41.36
CA GLU A 227 18.30 -0.58 -40.65
C GLU A 227 18.17 -0.24 -39.15
N ILE A 228 17.17 0.54 -38.75
CA ILE A 228 17.00 1.00 -37.37
C ILE A 228 16.61 -0.18 -36.47
N LEU A 229 15.74 -1.07 -36.97
CA LEU A 229 15.33 -2.27 -36.23
C LEU A 229 16.49 -3.23 -36.01
N TRP A 230 17.32 -3.41 -37.04
CA TRP A 230 18.54 -4.21 -36.93
C TRP A 230 19.55 -3.59 -35.97
N ALA A 231 19.75 -2.28 -36.02
CA ALA A 231 20.68 -1.57 -35.14
C ALA A 231 20.26 -1.68 -33.67
N GLU A 232 18.98 -1.46 -33.36
CA GLU A 232 18.46 -1.61 -32.00
C GLU A 232 18.52 -3.06 -31.53
N SER A 233 18.28 -4.04 -32.41
CA SER A 233 18.47 -5.46 -32.09
C SER A 233 19.90 -5.80 -31.69
N VAL A 234 20.89 -5.27 -32.41
CA VAL A 234 22.30 -5.46 -32.05
C VAL A 234 22.61 -4.75 -30.72
N GLY A 235 22.09 -3.54 -30.52
CA GLY A 235 22.27 -2.78 -29.28
C GLY A 235 21.70 -3.47 -28.04
N VAL A 236 20.51 -4.09 -28.14
CA VAL A 236 19.92 -4.88 -27.04
C VAL A 236 20.81 -6.06 -26.67
N GLU A 237 21.37 -6.77 -27.65
CA GLU A 237 22.28 -7.89 -27.36
C GLU A 237 23.59 -7.42 -26.71
N GLU A 238 24.17 -6.31 -27.17
CA GLU A 238 25.36 -5.71 -26.56
C GLU A 238 25.11 -5.29 -25.10
N ARG A 239 23.97 -4.64 -24.82
CA ARG A 239 23.58 -4.23 -23.46
C ARG A 239 23.27 -5.41 -22.56
N SER A 240 22.74 -6.51 -23.12
CA SER A 240 22.53 -7.75 -22.37
C SER A 240 23.81 -8.57 -22.11
N GLY A 241 24.96 -8.12 -22.62
CA GLY A 241 26.27 -8.78 -22.45
C GLY A 241 26.58 -9.86 -23.48
N GLY A 242 25.71 -10.07 -24.48
CA GLY A 242 25.83 -11.09 -25.52
C GLY A 242 26.66 -10.65 -26.72
N ALA A 243 27.94 -10.32 -26.56
CA ALA A 243 28.77 -9.79 -27.66
C ALA A 243 28.85 -10.72 -28.90
N ALA A 244 28.84 -12.05 -28.70
CA ALA A 244 28.81 -13.01 -29.80
C ALA A 244 27.44 -13.02 -30.51
N GLN A 245 26.35 -12.90 -29.76
CA GLN A 245 24.99 -12.83 -30.30
C GLN A 245 24.79 -11.52 -31.07
N ALA A 246 25.28 -10.40 -30.54
CA ALA A 246 25.28 -9.10 -31.22
C ALA A 246 25.97 -9.18 -32.60
N LYS A 247 27.15 -9.80 -32.68
CA LYS A 247 27.86 -10.02 -33.96
C LYS A 247 27.08 -10.91 -34.92
N ALA A 248 26.42 -11.96 -34.43
CA ALA A 248 25.60 -12.83 -35.26
C ALA A 248 24.37 -12.10 -35.82
N VAL A 249 23.68 -11.30 -34.99
CA VAL A 249 22.55 -10.46 -35.42
C VAL A 249 23.01 -9.40 -36.42
N LEU A 250 24.16 -8.78 -36.18
CA LEU A 250 24.73 -7.77 -37.06
C LEU A 250 25.12 -8.33 -38.44
N SER A 251 25.69 -9.52 -38.47
CA SER A 251 26.00 -10.23 -39.72
C SER A 251 24.74 -10.51 -40.54
N ARG A 252 23.65 -10.96 -39.89
CA ARG A 252 22.35 -11.14 -40.54
C ARG A 252 21.77 -9.82 -41.04
N GLY A 253 21.82 -8.76 -40.23
CA GLY A 253 21.36 -7.43 -40.63
C GLY A 253 22.10 -6.88 -41.84
N LEU A 254 23.40 -7.15 -41.98
CA LEU A 254 24.19 -6.77 -43.16
C LEU A 254 23.88 -7.59 -44.42
N GLN A 255 23.31 -8.80 -44.28
CA GLN A 255 22.84 -9.59 -45.43
C GLN A 255 21.55 -9.00 -46.00
N GLU A 256 20.61 -8.63 -45.12
CA GLU A 256 19.33 -8.01 -45.51
C GLU A 256 19.51 -6.55 -45.96
N CYS A 257 20.36 -5.80 -45.26
CA CYS A 257 20.57 -4.36 -45.45
C CYS A 257 22.03 -4.06 -45.85
N ALA A 258 22.45 -4.55 -47.01
CA ALA A 258 23.85 -4.43 -47.46
C ALA A 258 24.35 -2.98 -47.65
N THR A 259 23.44 -2.02 -47.90
CA THR A 259 23.76 -0.61 -48.13
C THR A 259 23.71 0.25 -46.85
N SER A 260 23.24 -0.29 -45.72
CA SER A 260 23.00 0.51 -44.51
C SER A 260 24.27 1.07 -43.89
N GLY A 261 24.41 2.40 -43.83
CA GLY A 261 25.56 3.06 -43.21
C GLY A 261 25.62 2.85 -41.69
N LEU A 262 24.47 2.77 -41.03
CA LEU A 262 24.36 2.58 -39.58
C LEU A 262 24.90 1.20 -39.16
N LEU A 263 24.44 0.13 -39.81
CA LEU A 263 24.91 -1.23 -39.50
C LEU A 263 26.39 -1.42 -39.79
N TRP A 264 26.89 -0.85 -40.90
CA TRP A 264 28.31 -0.87 -41.21
C TRP A 264 29.15 -0.14 -40.15
N SER A 265 28.66 0.99 -39.62
CA SER A 265 29.35 1.70 -38.54
C SER A 265 29.45 0.86 -37.26
N MET A 266 28.38 0.16 -36.88
CA MET A 266 28.38 -0.74 -35.72
C MET A 266 29.34 -1.91 -35.95
N ALA A 267 29.37 -2.44 -37.18
CA ALA A 267 30.27 -3.55 -37.52
C ALA A 267 31.75 -3.16 -37.43
N ILE A 268 32.10 -1.93 -37.79
CA ILE A 268 33.47 -1.41 -37.63
C ILE A 268 33.87 -1.39 -36.15
N TRP A 269 32.99 -0.97 -35.25
CA TRP A 269 33.30 -0.88 -33.82
C TRP A 269 33.31 -2.23 -33.09
N ALA A 270 32.46 -3.17 -33.52
CA ALA A 270 32.39 -4.53 -33.00
C ALA A 270 33.65 -5.37 -33.31
N GLU A 271 34.40 -5.02 -34.36
CA GLU A 271 35.66 -5.66 -34.70
C GLU A 271 36.81 -5.21 -33.78
N PRO A 272 37.79 -6.10 -33.50
CA PRO A 272 38.96 -5.73 -32.72
C PRO A 272 39.81 -4.70 -33.48
N ARG A 273 40.55 -3.88 -32.73
CA ARG A 273 41.30 -2.71 -33.26
C ARG A 273 42.08 -2.97 -34.56
N PRO A 274 42.82 -4.09 -34.74
CA PRO A 274 43.58 -4.34 -35.97
C PRO A 274 42.70 -4.54 -37.22
N ALA A 275 41.50 -5.10 -37.07
CA ALA A 275 40.63 -5.45 -38.19
C ALA A 275 39.75 -4.27 -38.67
N ARG A 276 39.58 -3.22 -37.84
CA ARG A 276 38.66 -2.10 -38.12
C ARG A 276 38.96 -1.37 -39.41
N LYS A 277 40.24 -1.20 -39.75
CA LYS A 277 40.66 -0.53 -40.99
C LYS A 277 40.32 -1.33 -42.24
N SER A 278 40.44 -2.66 -42.18
CA SER A 278 40.02 -3.53 -43.29
C SER A 278 38.50 -3.45 -43.47
N ARG A 279 37.77 -3.55 -42.34
CA ARG A 279 36.31 -3.50 -42.32
C ARG A 279 35.74 -2.16 -42.80
N SER A 280 36.42 -1.04 -42.51
CA SER A 280 35.98 0.28 -42.96
C SER A 280 36.13 0.48 -44.47
N VAL A 281 37.14 -0.13 -45.10
CA VAL A 281 37.28 -0.12 -46.57
C VAL A 281 36.15 -0.93 -47.22
N ASP A 282 35.81 -2.09 -46.65
CA ASP A 282 34.67 -2.89 -47.13
C ASP A 282 33.34 -2.13 -46.97
N ALA A 283 33.16 -1.45 -45.84
CA ALA A 283 31.99 -0.63 -45.57
C ALA A 283 31.83 0.48 -46.61
N LEU A 284 32.89 1.23 -46.93
CA LEU A 284 32.84 2.32 -47.92
C LEU A 284 32.45 1.81 -49.32
N LYS A 285 33.01 0.67 -49.73
CA LYS A 285 32.68 0.04 -51.04
C LYS A 285 31.21 -0.37 -51.13
N LYS A 286 30.65 -0.95 -50.06
CA LYS A 286 29.27 -1.46 -50.05
C LYS A 286 28.21 -0.39 -49.79
N SER A 287 28.53 0.61 -48.99
CA SER A 287 27.62 1.69 -48.60
C SER A 287 27.66 2.92 -49.51
N LYS A 288 28.43 2.89 -50.61
CA LYS A 288 28.57 3.99 -51.59
C LYS A 288 28.87 5.34 -50.92
N ASP A 289 29.84 5.35 -50.01
CA ASP A 289 30.27 6.54 -49.26
C ASP A 289 29.17 7.21 -48.39
N ASN A 290 28.28 6.42 -47.77
CA ASN A 290 27.33 6.94 -46.78
C ASN A 290 28.02 7.81 -45.71
N ALA A 291 27.41 8.97 -45.41
CA ALA A 291 27.94 9.95 -44.48
C ALA A 291 28.31 9.39 -43.10
N ILE A 292 27.45 8.54 -42.54
CA ILE A 292 27.68 7.88 -41.24
C ILE A 292 28.97 7.06 -41.27
N VAL A 293 29.22 6.32 -42.36
CA VAL A 293 30.43 5.51 -42.53
C VAL A 293 31.65 6.41 -42.68
N THR A 294 31.57 7.49 -43.47
CA THR A 294 32.68 8.44 -43.60
C THR A 294 33.04 9.12 -42.27
N CYS A 295 32.05 9.51 -41.45
CA CYS A 295 32.27 10.04 -40.10
C CYS A 295 32.91 8.97 -39.19
N THR A 296 32.53 7.70 -39.29
CA THR A 296 33.17 6.63 -38.50
C THR A 296 34.61 6.36 -38.93
N VAL A 297 34.92 6.47 -40.23
CA VAL A 297 36.29 6.38 -40.75
C VAL A 297 37.13 7.57 -40.24
N ALA A 298 36.56 8.78 -40.18
CA ALA A 298 37.22 9.93 -39.57
C ALA A 298 37.57 9.68 -38.09
N ARG A 299 36.63 9.11 -37.33
CA ARG A 299 36.85 8.70 -35.93
C ARG A 299 37.93 7.62 -35.78
N LEU A 300 38.03 6.67 -36.72
CA LEU A 300 39.14 5.70 -36.73
C LEU A 300 40.49 6.38 -36.96
N PHE A 301 40.58 7.32 -37.92
CA PHE A 301 41.82 8.07 -38.16
C PHE A 301 42.21 8.94 -36.97
N TRP A 302 41.23 9.50 -36.27
CA TRP A 302 41.44 10.22 -35.02
C TRP A 302 42.02 9.30 -33.93
N ALA A 303 41.48 8.08 -33.77
CA ALA A 303 42.01 7.09 -32.83
C ALA A 303 43.43 6.62 -33.19
N GLU A 304 43.78 6.57 -34.47
CA GLU A 304 45.15 6.29 -34.97
C GLU A 304 46.09 7.51 -34.90
N ARG A 305 45.65 8.65 -34.36
CA ARG A 305 46.39 9.92 -34.27
C ARG A 305 46.80 10.54 -35.62
N LYS A 306 46.11 10.20 -36.71
CA LYS A 306 46.33 10.79 -38.04
C LYS A 306 45.46 12.03 -38.22
N ILE A 307 45.88 13.13 -37.61
CA ILE A 307 45.09 14.37 -37.47
C ILE A 307 44.67 14.94 -38.83
N GLU A 308 45.60 15.14 -39.76
CA GLU A 308 45.30 15.76 -41.06
C GLU A 308 44.32 14.93 -41.89
N LYS A 309 44.49 13.60 -41.87
CA LYS A 309 43.55 12.68 -42.53
C LYS A 309 42.19 12.73 -41.83
N ALA A 310 42.15 12.69 -40.50
CA ALA A 310 40.89 12.78 -39.77
C ALA A 310 40.11 14.06 -40.14
N ARG A 311 40.77 15.22 -40.24
CA ARG A 311 40.16 16.47 -40.68
C ARG A 311 39.59 16.40 -42.10
N GLN A 312 40.35 15.87 -43.06
CA GLN A 312 39.87 15.68 -44.44
C GLN A 312 38.64 14.77 -44.50
N TRP A 313 38.61 13.71 -43.70
CA TRP A 313 37.48 12.79 -43.63
C TRP A 313 36.27 13.39 -42.90
N PHE A 314 36.46 14.22 -41.88
CA PHE A 314 35.38 15.00 -41.27
C PHE A 314 34.77 16.00 -42.25
N SER A 315 35.61 16.75 -42.98
CA SER A 315 35.14 17.65 -44.05
C SER A 315 34.39 16.88 -45.14
N ARG A 316 34.87 15.70 -45.54
CA ARG A 316 34.18 14.81 -46.49
C ARG A 316 32.82 14.33 -45.97
N SER A 317 32.68 14.10 -44.66
CA SER A 317 31.42 13.63 -44.05
C SER A 317 30.30 14.67 -44.04
N VAL A 318 30.61 15.92 -44.40
CA VAL A 318 29.64 17.03 -44.51
C VAL A 318 29.65 17.64 -45.93
N ALA A 319 30.26 16.97 -46.89
CA ALA A 319 30.42 17.52 -48.25
C ALA A 319 29.09 17.59 -49.02
N THR A 320 28.17 16.65 -48.79
CA THR A 320 26.86 16.62 -49.45
C THR A 320 25.81 17.35 -48.62
N GLU A 321 24.88 18.06 -49.26
CA GLU A 321 23.77 18.74 -48.57
C GLU A 321 22.88 17.78 -47.75
N GLN A 322 22.73 16.52 -48.17
CA GLN A 322 22.01 15.49 -47.39
C GLN A 322 22.74 15.09 -46.10
N ASP A 323 24.07 15.22 -46.10
CA ASP A 323 24.94 14.79 -45.00
C ASP A 323 25.09 15.90 -43.95
N ARG A 324 24.97 17.16 -44.41
CA ARG A 324 25.00 18.38 -43.61
C ARG A 324 23.89 18.43 -42.55
N VAL A 325 22.80 17.71 -42.78
CA VAL A 325 21.62 17.61 -41.90
C VAL A 325 21.88 16.78 -40.64
N LEU A 326 22.94 15.96 -40.62
CA LEU A 326 23.32 15.10 -39.49
C LEU A 326 24.11 15.90 -38.43
N GLY A 327 23.43 16.32 -37.38
CA GLY A 327 24.01 17.10 -36.27
C GLY A 327 25.08 16.36 -35.48
N ASP A 328 24.96 15.03 -35.37
CA ASP A 328 25.96 14.20 -34.67
C ASP A 328 27.34 14.29 -35.34
N HIS A 329 27.41 14.48 -36.67
CA HIS A 329 28.69 14.61 -37.39
C HIS A 329 29.40 15.91 -37.02
N TRP A 330 28.65 17.02 -36.97
CA TRP A 330 29.16 18.31 -36.54
C TRP A 330 29.67 18.27 -35.11
N ALA A 331 28.97 17.57 -34.22
CA ALA A 331 29.39 17.41 -32.84
C ALA A 331 30.68 16.58 -32.71
N TRP A 332 30.83 15.51 -33.49
CA TRP A 332 32.09 14.75 -33.56
C TRP A 332 33.25 15.59 -34.12
N TRP A 333 33.01 16.38 -35.16
CA TRP A 333 34.02 17.26 -35.74
C TRP A 333 34.44 18.37 -34.76
N LEU A 334 33.47 18.98 -34.06
CA LEU A 334 33.75 19.95 -33.01
C LEU A 334 34.61 19.35 -31.89
N LYS A 335 34.31 18.13 -31.45
CA LYS A 335 35.09 17.43 -30.42
C LYS A 335 36.53 17.15 -30.87
N PHE A 336 36.73 16.84 -32.16
CA PHE A 336 38.04 16.66 -32.77
C PHE A 336 38.85 17.96 -32.81
N GLU A 337 38.29 19.06 -33.32
CA GLU A 337 39.00 20.35 -33.41
C GLU A 337 39.23 20.98 -32.02
N ARG A 338 38.39 20.69 -31.01
CA ARG A 338 38.67 21.08 -29.62
C ARG A 338 39.93 20.43 -29.05
N GLN A 339 40.28 19.22 -29.48
CA GLN A 339 41.45 18.49 -28.96
C GLN A 339 42.72 18.74 -29.78
N HIS A 340 42.60 18.93 -31.09
CA HIS A 340 43.74 18.96 -32.01
C HIS A 340 43.76 20.16 -32.96
N GLY A 341 42.75 21.01 -32.94
CA GLY A 341 42.57 22.15 -33.82
C GLY A 341 43.08 23.47 -33.23
N THR A 342 43.07 24.51 -34.07
CA THR A 342 43.24 25.90 -33.66
C THR A 342 41.87 26.50 -33.30
N PRO A 343 41.82 27.56 -32.49
CA PRO A 343 40.54 28.22 -32.16
C PRO A 343 39.80 28.75 -33.41
N GLU A 344 40.53 29.08 -34.47
CA GLU A 344 39.98 29.48 -35.77
C GLU A 344 39.22 28.34 -36.47
N HIS A 345 39.80 27.12 -36.48
CA HIS A 345 39.12 25.95 -37.04
C HIS A 345 37.85 25.60 -36.26
N VAL A 346 37.87 25.75 -34.93
CA VAL A 346 36.68 25.56 -34.09
C VAL A 346 35.58 26.56 -34.46
N ALA A 347 35.93 27.84 -34.60
CA ALA A 347 34.99 28.87 -35.00
C ALA A 347 34.41 28.62 -36.40
N GLU A 348 35.24 28.15 -37.33
CA GLU A 348 34.80 27.83 -38.69
C GLU A 348 33.82 26.64 -38.70
N VAL A 349 34.08 25.58 -37.95
CA VAL A 349 33.15 24.44 -37.83
C VAL A 349 31.80 24.88 -37.24
N VAL A 350 31.81 25.75 -36.22
CA VAL A 350 30.57 26.29 -35.63
C VAL A 350 29.82 27.13 -36.65
N LYS A 351 30.51 28.00 -37.39
CA LYS A 351 29.91 28.83 -38.44
C LYS A 351 29.28 27.97 -39.54
N GLN A 352 29.98 26.94 -39.99
CA GLN A 352 29.46 26.01 -41.01
C GLN A 352 28.27 25.20 -40.48
N CYS A 353 28.28 24.80 -39.20
CA CYS A 353 27.15 24.13 -38.56
C CYS A 353 25.91 25.04 -38.45
N ILE A 354 26.09 26.33 -38.15
CA ILE A 354 24.98 27.30 -38.12
C ILE A 354 24.40 27.48 -39.53
N ALA A 355 25.24 27.60 -40.55
CA ALA A 355 24.79 27.69 -41.94
C ALA A 355 24.10 26.40 -42.44
N ALA A 356 24.37 25.27 -41.77
CA ALA A 356 23.89 23.95 -42.11
C ALA A 356 22.51 23.58 -41.54
N GLU A 357 22.11 24.22 -40.43
CA GLU A 357 20.88 23.92 -39.69
C GLU A 357 20.56 22.41 -39.52
N PRO A 358 21.48 21.61 -38.92
CA PRO A 358 21.22 20.18 -38.72
C PRO A 358 20.03 19.90 -37.79
N HIS A 359 19.24 18.89 -38.16
CA HIS A 359 18.05 18.47 -37.42
C HIS A 359 17.91 16.94 -37.30
N ARG A 360 18.82 16.17 -37.92
CA ARG A 360 18.88 14.71 -37.81
C ARG A 360 20.07 14.26 -36.97
N GLY A 361 19.92 13.09 -36.36
CA GLY A 361 20.94 12.48 -35.50
C GLY A 361 20.27 11.95 -34.23
N PRO A 362 20.49 10.68 -33.83
CA PRO A 362 19.89 10.15 -32.62
C PRO A 362 20.24 10.96 -31.37
N VAL A 363 21.49 11.44 -31.25
CA VAL A 363 21.93 12.21 -30.08
C VAL A 363 21.54 13.68 -30.21
N TRP A 364 21.63 14.23 -31.42
CA TRP A 364 21.14 15.57 -31.71
C TRP A 364 19.65 15.72 -31.38
N GLN A 365 18.82 14.80 -31.85
CA GLN A 365 17.37 14.86 -31.65
C GLN A 365 16.96 14.65 -30.20
N SER A 366 17.67 13.81 -29.43
CA SER A 366 17.35 13.63 -28.02
C SER A 366 17.64 14.89 -27.21
N ILE A 367 18.74 15.59 -27.50
CA ILE A 367 19.17 16.79 -26.76
C ILE A 367 18.37 18.03 -27.20
N ALA A 368 18.15 18.19 -28.50
CA ALA A 368 17.39 19.33 -29.03
C ALA A 368 15.92 19.30 -28.62
N LYS A 369 15.34 18.11 -28.39
CA LYS A 369 13.95 17.93 -27.96
C LYS A 369 13.77 17.81 -26.45
N ASP A 370 14.85 17.89 -25.66
CA ASP A 370 14.76 17.90 -24.20
C ASP A 370 14.15 19.24 -23.74
N ASP A 371 13.12 19.19 -22.89
CA ASP A 371 12.41 20.36 -22.36
C ASP A 371 13.36 21.36 -21.67
N LYS A 372 14.49 20.89 -21.12
CA LYS A 372 15.50 21.74 -20.48
C LYS A 372 16.27 22.63 -21.46
N ASN A 373 16.25 22.31 -22.75
CA ASN A 373 17.03 22.98 -23.79
C ASN A 373 16.16 23.89 -24.67
N VAL A 374 14.90 24.09 -24.32
CA VAL A 374 13.99 24.98 -25.04
C VAL A 374 14.55 26.42 -25.03
N GLY A 375 14.65 27.03 -26.22
CA GLY A 375 15.14 28.40 -26.41
C GLY A 375 16.65 28.55 -26.52
N LYS A 376 17.43 27.46 -26.40
CA LYS A 376 18.89 27.49 -26.63
C LYS A 376 19.20 27.67 -28.12
N GLY A 377 20.26 28.41 -28.41
CA GLY A 377 20.71 28.62 -29.78
C GLY A 377 21.36 27.38 -30.38
N MET A 378 21.48 27.35 -31.70
CA MET A 378 22.07 26.22 -32.44
C MET A 378 23.48 25.86 -31.99
N ARG A 379 24.26 26.89 -31.64
CA ARG A 379 25.61 26.74 -31.07
C ARG A 379 25.57 25.98 -29.75
N ASP A 380 24.68 26.36 -28.84
CA ASP A 380 24.60 25.77 -27.51
C ASP A 380 24.16 24.30 -27.59
N ILE A 381 23.24 23.99 -28.51
CA ILE A 381 22.82 22.60 -28.78
C ILE A 381 24.02 21.79 -29.30
N LEU A 382 24.79 22.32 -30.25
CA LEU A 382 25.98 21.66 -30.77
C LEU A 382 27.01 21.36 -29.66
N GLU A 383 27.21 22.30 -28.73
CA GLU A 383 28.13 22.12 -27.61
C GLU A 383 27.65 21.01 -26.66
N LEU A 384 26.36 20.98 -26.33
CA LEU A 384 25.76 19.94 -25.49
C LEU A 384 25.82 18.55 -26.15
N VAL A 385 25.59 18.48 -27.47
CA VAL A 385 25.69 17.21 -28.23
C VAL A 385 27.13 16.72 -28.26
N ALA A 386 28.11 17.62 -28.44
CA ALA A 386 29.53 17.25 -28.44
C ALA A 386 30.00 16.71 -27.08
N GLU A 387 29.40 17.18 -25.98
CA GLU A 387 29.65 16.67 -24.63
C GLU A 387 28.97 15.32 -24.36
N ALA A 388 27.76 15.11 -24.86
CA ALA A 388 27.00 13.88 -24.67
C ALA A 388 27.50 12.69 -25.52
N LEU A 389 28.22 12.96 -26.61
CA LEU A 389 28.82 11.92 -27.44
C LEU A 389 30.04 11.31 -26.73
N HIS A 390 30.04 9.99 -26.53
CA HIS A 390 31.13 9.23 -25.89
C HIS A 390 31.92 8.37 -26.88
#